data_AF-E8WPS7-F1
#
_entry.id   AF-E8WPS7-F1
#
_cell.length_a   1.000
_cell.length_b   1.000
_cell.length_c   1.000
_cell.angle_alpha   90.00
_cell.angle_beta   90.00
_cell.angle_gamma   90.00
#
_symmetry.space_group_name_H-M   'P 1'
#
loop_
_entity.id
_entity.type
_entity.pdbx_description
1 polymer ?
#
loop_
_entity_poly.entity_id
_entity_poly.type
_entity_poly.pdbx_seq_one_letter_code
_entity_poly.pdbx_strand_id
1 'polypeptide(L)'
;MKKIIALSAVVVMLTASLASATSLATGGVSGESKTIYGGISTGDSSGTSATLIGKLSKSVKLGVAYTSGGYALDTKHSSGNTRYGTAHDATAIYKQEIGTTDLAAPTAASYSAFSTWTAM
;
A
#
# COMPACT_ATOMS: atom_id res chain seq x y z
N MET A 1 -31.35 28.55 15.03
CA MET A 1 -30.69 28.14 13.75
C MET A 1 -29.17 28.07 13.86
N LYS A 2 -28.48 29.08 14.40
CA LYS A 2 -27.00 29.07 14.55
C LYS A 2 -26.45 27.90 15.40
N LYS A 3 -27.19 27.46 16.42
CA LYS A 3 -26.80 26.36 17.33
C LYS A 3 -26.84 24.96 16.68
N ILE A 4 -27.69 24.77 15.66
CA ILE A 4 -27.81 23.48 14.94
C ILE A 4 -26.66 23.31 13.94
N ILE A 5 -26.21 24.40 13.32
CA ILE A 5 -25.07 24.40 12.39
C ILE A 5 -23.77 24.05 13.13
N ALA A 6 -23.57 24.60 14.33
CA ALA A 6 -22.41 24.29 15.16
C ALA A 6 -22.35 22.80 15.57
N LEU A 7 -23.49 22.19 15.90
CA LEU A 7 -23.54 20.78 16.30
C LEU A 7 -23.25 19.85 15.11
N SER A 8 -23.73 20.19 13.91
CA SER A 8 -23.46 19.41 12.69
C SER A 8 -21.98 19.44 12.29
N ALA A 9 -21.31 20.59 12.46
CA ALA A 9 -19.88 20.71 12.19
C ALA A 9 -19.01 19.85 13.13
N VAL A 10 -19.38 19.75 14.41
CA VAL A 10 -18.67 18.91 15.38
C VAL A 10 -18.86 17.43 15.07
N VAL A 11 -20.06 17.01 14.63
CA VAL A 11 -20.32 15.62 14.23
C VAL A 11 -19.54 15.21 12.97
N VAL A 12 -19.38 16.12 11.99
CA VAL A 12 -18.57 15.87 10.79
C VAL A 12 -17.07 15.81 11.11
N MET A 13 -16.58 16.57 12.10
CA MET A 13 -15.19 16.48 12.54
C MET A 13 -14.89 15.21 13.36
N LEU A 14 -15.86 14.68 14.09
CA LEU A 14 -15.72 13.44 14.87
C LEU A 14 -15.69 12.16 14.01
N THR A 15 -16.31 12.18 12.83
CA THR A 15 -16.29 11.03 11.90
C THR A 15 -15.09 11.05 10.95
N ALA A 16 -14.46 12.22 10.75
CA ALA A 16 -13.29 12.37 9.88
C ALA A 16 -11.99 11.78 10.46
N SER A 17 -11.93 11.50 11.77
CA SER A 17 -10.73 11.00 12.46
C SER A 17 -10.63 9.48 12.56
N LEU A 18 -11.64 8.73 12.10
CA LEU A 18 -11.69 7.26 12.23
C LEU A 18 -11.11 6.50 11.03
N ALA A 19 -10.26 7.11 10.22
CA ALA A 19 -9.47 6.37 9.24
C ALA A 19 -8.37 5.58 9.95
N SER A 20 -8.74 4.52 10.66
CA SER A 20 -7.81 3.54 11.21
C SER A 20 -7.04 2.92 10.04
N ALA A 21 -5.74 3.20 9.95
CA ALA A 21 -4.88 2.52 8.99
C ALA A 21 -4.76 1.05 9.40
N THR A 22 -5.46 0.16 8.70
CA THR A 22 -5.26 -1.28 8.88
C THR A 22 -3.90 -1.66 8.27
N SER A 23 -3.08 -2.40 9.03
CA SER A 23 -1.83 -2.94 8.52
C SER A 23 -2.09 -3.79 7.29
N LEU A 24 -1.28 -3.62 6.24
CA LEU A 24 -1.39 -4.46 5.06
C LEU A 24 -0.76 -5.83 5.34
N ALA A 25 -1.59 -6.87 5.41
CA ALA A 25 -1.12 -8.24 5.58
C ALA A 25 -0.34 -8.72 4.34
N THR A 26 0.53 -9.71 4.53
CA THR A 26 1.19 -10.41 3.43
C THR A 26 0.15 -11.01 2.47
N GLY A 27 0.39 -10.93 1.16
CA GLY A 27 -0.59 -11.26 0.12
C GLY A 27 -1.68 -10.19 -0.07
N GLY A 28 -1.59 -9.05 0.63
CA GLY A 28 -2.54 -7.96 0.55
C GLY A 28 -2.24 -6.95 -0.56
N VAL A 29 -3.29 -6.25 -0.98
CA VAL A 29 -3.21 -5.08 -1.87
C VAL A 29 -3.76 -3.86 -1.15
N SER A 30 -3.02 -2.75 -1.18
CA SER A 30 -3.42 -1.50 -0.57
C SER A 30 -4.55 -0.82 -1.36
N GLY A 31 -5.26 0.09 -0.69
CA GLY A 31 -5.99 1.15 -1.39
C GLY A 31 -5.03 2.13 -2.09
N GLU A 32 -5.61 3.05 -2.86
CA GLU A 32 -4.85 4.10 -3.54
C GLU A 32 -4.34 5.18 -2.58
N SER A 33 -3.24 5.83 -2.96
CA SER A 33 -2.73 7.06 -2.31
C SER A 33 -2.51 6.91 -0.81
N LYS A 34 -2.10 5.72 -0.37
CA LYS A 34 -1.89 5.40 1.05
C LYS A 34 -0.54 5.86 1.55
N THR A 35 -0.54 6.25 2.81
CA THR A 35 0.66 6.55 3.58
C THR A 35 1.20 5.26 4.20
N ILE A 36 2.51 5.07 4.18
CA ILE A 36 3.19 3.91 4.73
C ILE A 36 3.95 4.36 5.96
N TYR A 37 3.66 3.74 7.11
CA TYR A 37 4.33 3.98 8.38
C TYR A 37 5.19 2.77 8.75
N GLY A 38 6.37 3.03 9.30
CA GLY A 38 7.25 2.01 9.84
C GLY A 38 6.81 1.59 11.25
N GLY A 39 6.90 0.29 11.54
CA GLY A 39 6.63 -0.29 12.85
C GLY A 39 7.01 -1.77 12.85
N ILE A 40 7.46 -2.30 13.99
CA ILE A 40 7.76 -3.73 14.17
C ILE A 40 6.46 -4.50 14.46
N SER A 41 5.47 -3.81 15.00
CA SER A 41 4.11 -4.29 15.20
C SER A 41 3.07 -3.35 14.60
N THR A 42 1.84 -3.83 14.48
CA THR A 42 0.66 -3.04 14.09
C THR A 42 0.46 -1.84 15.02
N GLY A 43 0.72 -2.02 16.32
CA GLY A 43 0.66 -0.97 17.33
C GLY A 43 1.68 0.14 17.08
N ASP A 44 2.92 -0.23 16.78
CA ASP A 44 4.00 0.74 16.48
C ASP A 44 3.68 1.57 15.24
N SER A 45 3.12 0.93 14.20
CA SER A 45 2.74 1.59 12.95
C SER A 45 1.46 2.43 13.03
N SER A 46 0.68 2.30 14.11
CA SER A 46 -0.60 3.00 14.31
C SER A 46 -0.51 4.14 15.33
N GLY A 47 0.61 4.26 16.05
CA GLY A 47 0.81 5.30 17.06
C GLY A 47 1.12 6.68 16.46
N THR A 48 0.90 7.74 17.24
CA THR A 48 1.28 9.12 16.86
C THR A 48 2.78 9.32 16.66
N SER A 49 3.60 8.38 17.14
CA SER A 49 5.06 8.36 16.97
C SER A 49 5.52 7.47 15.80
N ALA A 50 4.59 6.88 15.04
CA ALA A 50 4.93 6.03 13.91
C ALA A 50 5.71 6.84 12.86
N THR A 51 6.87 6.31 12.44
CA THR A 51 7.71 7.02 11.47
C THR A 51 7.10 6.88 10.08
N LEU A 52 6.80 8.01 9.44
CA LEU A 52 6.42 8.03 8.03
C LEU A 52 7.60 7.55 7.18
N ILE A 53 7.44 6.42 6.48
CA ILE A 53 8.49 5.88 5.61
C ILE A 53 8.22 6.11 4.12
N GLY A 54 6.96 6.36 3.75
CA GLY A 54 6.62 6.61 2.35
C GLY A 54 5.17 6.95 2.11
N LYS A 55 4.88 7.35 0.88
CA LYS A 55 3.51 7.64 0.40
C LYS A 55 3.37 7.12 -1.02
N LEU A 56 2.24 6.49 -1.31
CA LEU A 56 1.87 6.15 -2.67
C LEU A 56 1.40 7.42 -3.38
N SER A 57 1.84 7.56 -4.63
CA SER A 57 1.31 8.59 -5.54
C SER A 57 -0.19 8.44 -5.72
N LYS A 58 -0.82 9.52 -6.21
CA LYS A 58 -2.24 9.51 -6.54
C LYS A 58 -2.57 8.33 -7.46
N SER A 59 -3.61 7.58 -7.09
CA SER A 59 -4.11 6.43 -7.84
C SER A 59 -3.09 5.32 -8.10
N VAL A 60 -2.08 5.21 -7.24
CA VAL A 60 -1.19 4.04 -7.20
C VAL A 60 -1.61 3.11 -6.07
N LYS A 61 -1.73 1.82 -6.38
CA LYS A 61 -1.92 0.72 -5.43
C LYS A 61 -0.59 -0.03 -5.23
N LEU A 62 -0.44 -0.67 -4.08
CA LEU A 62 0.72 -1.48 -3.70
C LEU A 62 0.28 -2.89 -3.31
N GLY A 63 0.82 -3.91 -3.95
CA GLY A 63 0.73 -5.31 -3.54
C GLY A 63 1.97 -5.71 -2.76
N VAL A 64 1.80 -6.51 -1.71
CA VAL A 64 2.91 -6.92 -0.85
C VAL A 64 2.88 -8.40 -0.54
N ALA A 65 4.05 -9.03 -0.54
CA ALA A 65 4.28 -10.34 0.05
C ALA A 65 5.55 -10.26 0.89
N TYR A 66 5.46 -10.61 2.16
CA TYR A 66 6.60 -10.59 3.07
C TYR A 66 6.55 -11.77 4.04
N THR A 67 7.72 -12.14 4.51
CA THR A 67 7.98 -13.12 5.58
C THR A 67 9.02 -12.54 6.53
N SER A 68 9.43 -13.29 7.56
CA SER A 68 10.59 -12.91 8.37
C SER A 68 11.90 -12.87 7.58
N GLY A 69 11.98 -13.57 6.44
CA GLY A 69 13.20 -13.71 5.65
C GLY A 69 13.32 -12.76 4.45
N GLY A 70 12.27 -12.00 4.12
CA GLY A 70 12.31 -11.16 2.93
C GLY A 70 10.96 -10.57 2.52
N TYR A 71 10.97 -9.81 1.42
CA TYR A 71 9.81 -9.19 0.82
C TYR A 71 9.84 -9.21 -0.72
N ALA A 72 8.66 -9.09 -1.30
CA ALA A 72 8.39 -8.68 -2.67
C ALA A 72 7.25 -7.66 -2.68
N LEU A 73 7.38 -6.62 -3.50
CA LEU A 73 6.43 -5.53 -3.62
C LEU A 73 6.14 -5.29 -5.09
N ASP A 74 4.88 -5.03 -5.44
CA ASP A 74 4.52 -4.53 -6.76
C ASP A 74 3.56 -3.35 -6.71
N THR A 75 3.59 -2.52 -7.73
CA THR A 75 2.78 -1.31 -7.81
C THR A 75 2.14 -1.18 -9.18
N LYS A 76 0.95 -0.59 -9.19
CA LYS A 76 0.19 -0.28 -10.42
C LYS A 76 -0.60 1.00 -10.24
N HIS A 77 -0.61 1.83 -11.27
CA HIS A 77 -1.56 2.94 -11.36
C HIS A 77 -2.94 2.39 -11.75
N SER A 78 -4.02 2.83 -11.11
CA SER A 78 -5.36 2.27 -11.31
C SER A 78 -5.84 2.36 -12.77
N SER A 79 -5.44 3.38 -13.51
CA SER A 79 -5.71 3.50 -14.95
C SER A 79 -4.57 3.02 -15.86
N GLY A 80 -3.47 2.53 -15.28
CA GLY A 80 -2.30 2.05 -16.02
C GLY A 80 -2.45 0.60 -16.46
N ASN A 81 -1.74 0.24 -17.52
CA ASN A 81 -1.69 -1.14 -18.04
C ASN A 81 -0.47 -1.93 -17.54
N THR A 82 0.47 -1.21 -16.95
CA THR A 82 1.75 -1.75 -16.52
C THR A 82 1.81 -1.81 -15.00
N ARG A 83 2.38 -2.89 -14.49
CA ARG A 83 2.82 -2.98 -13.09
C ARG A 83 4.32 -3.16 -13.00
N TYR A 84 4.87 -2.65 -11.90
CA TYR A 84 6.31 -2.68 -11.61
C TYR A 84 6.55 -3.33 -10.26
N GLY A 85 7.52 -4.24 -10.19
CA GLY A 85 7.80 -5.04 -9.01
C GLY A 85 9.28 -5.10 -8.65
N THR A 86 9.57 -5.34 -7.38
CA THR A 86 10.93 -5.60 -6.88
C THR A 86 10.87 -6.46 -5.62
N ALA A 87 11.98 -7.10 -5.28
CA ALA A 87 12.12 -7.96 -4.12
C ALA A 87 13.45 -7.69 -3.40
N HIS A 88 13.53 -8.08 -2.14
CA HIS A 88 14.72 -7.89 -1.29
C HIS A 88 15.99 -8.55 -1.85
N ASP A 89 15.82 -9.63 -2.62
CA ASP A 89 16.88 -10.44 -3.23
C ASP A 89 17.01 -10.19 -4.75
N ALA A 90 16.40 -9.11 -5.25
CA ALA A 90 16.53 -8.68 -6.64
C ALA A 90 17.35 -7.39 -6.75
N THR A 91 18.23 -7.33 -7.75
CA THR A 91 18.97 -6.12 -8.12
C THR A 91 18.28 -5.30 -9.22
N ALA A 92 17.18 -5.83 -9.77
CA ALA A 92 16.44 -5.23 -10.88
C ALA A 92 15.04 -4.78 -10.45
N ILE A 93 14.46 -3.90 -11.27
CA ILE A 93 13.01 -3.63 -11.25
C ILE A 93 12.39 -4.47 -12.37
N TYR A 94 11.32 -5.19 -12.06
CA TYR A 94 10.59 -6.01 -13.00
C TYR A 94 9.36 -5.28 -13.51
N LYS A 95 9.02 -5.50 -14.77
CA LYS A 95 7.88 -4.91 -15.46
C LYS A 95 7.00 -6.00 -16.06
N GLN A 96 5.69 -5.86 -15.93
CA GLN A 96 4.72 -6.66 -16.65
C GLN A 96 3.56 -5.82 -17.15
N GLU A 97 3.16 -6.04 -18.41
CA GLU A 97 1.90 -5.53 -18.94
C GLU A 97 0.77 -6.49 -18.54
N ILE A 98 -0.24 -5.97 -17.85
CA ILE A 98 -1.42 -6.72 -17.40
C ILE A 98 -2.74 -6.08 -17.86
N GLY A 99 -2.67 -5.01 -18.66
CA GLY A 99 -3.85 -4.32 -19.17
C GLY A 99 -4.72 -3.72 -18.06
N THR A 100 -6.03 -3.82 -18.24
CA THR A 100 -7.01 -3.28 -17.29
C THR A 100 -7.20 -4.14 -16.03
N THR A 101 -6.52 -5.29 -15.94
CA THR A 101 -6.59 -6.16 -14.77
C THR A 101 -6.16 -5.40 -13.51
N ASP A 102 -6.88 -5.62 -12.42
CA ASP A 102 -6.55 -5.05 -11.12
C ASP A 102 -5.22 -5.62 -10.59
N LEU A 103 -4.57 -4.85 -9.71
CA LEU A 103 -3.34 -5.32 -9.06
C LEU A 103 -3.65 -6.53 -8.17
N ALA A 104 -2.89 -7.61 -8.35
CA ALA A 104 -2.86 -8.75 -7.45
C ALA A 104 -1.52 -8.75 -6.72
N ALA A 105 -1.52 -9.08 -5.43
CA ALA A 105 -0.30 -9.14 -4.64
C ALA A 105 0.70 -10.17 -5.21
N PRO A 106 2.02 -9.97 -4.98
CA PRO A 106 3.03 -10.96 -5.34
C PRO A 106 2.74 -12.33 -4.70
N THR A 107 3.04 -13.41 -5.41
CA THR A 107 2.76 -14.79 -4.94
C THR A 107 3.85 -15.36 -4.03
N ALA A 108 5.00 -14.70 -3.95
CA ALA A 108 6.14 -15.09 -3.12
C ALA A 108 6.85 -13.85 -2.58
N ALA A 109 7.58 -13.99 -1.47
CA ALA A 109 8.34 -12.91 -0.83
C ALA A 109 9.80 -12.83 -1.33
N SER A 110 10.04 -13.14 -2.61
CA SER A 110 11.35 -13.15 -3.26
C SER A 110 11.23 -12.85 -4.76
N TYR A 111 12.36 -12.72 -5.45
CA TYR A 111 12.40 -12.47 -6.91
C TYR A 111 11.60 -13.50 -7.73
N SER A 112 11.37 -14.70 -7.19
CA SER A 112 10.58 -15.76 -7.84
C SER A 112 9.16 -15.31 -8.22
N ALA A 113 8.58 -14.35 -7.49
CA ALA A 113 7.29 -13.73 -7.82
C ALA A 113 7.29 -13.00 -9.18
N PHE A 114 8.46 -12.62 -9.67
CA PHE A 114 8.67 -11.86 -10.91
C PHE A 114 9.46 -12.63 -11.96
N SER A 115 9.65 -13.94 -11.78
CA SER A 115 10.47 -14.79 -12.66
C SER A 115 10.03 -14.80 -14.14
N THR A 116 8.77 -14.48 -14.42
CA THR A 116 8.20 -14.38 -15.78
C THR A 116 8.09 -12.95 -16.30
N TRP A 117 8.52 -11.96 -15.52
CA TRP A 117 8.41 -10.54 -15.86
C TRP A 117 9.68 -10.06 -16.56
N THR A 118 9.58 -8.96 -17.28
CA THR A 118 10.73 -8.34 -17.94
C THR A 118 11.55 -7.55 -16.92
N ALA A 119 12.82 -7.92 -16.71
CA ALA A 119 13.76 -7.10 -15.94
C ALA A 119 14.13 -5.82 -16.72
N MET A 120 14.19 -4.68 -16.03
CA MET A 120 14.57 -3.37 -16.56
C MET A 120 15.94 -2.94 -16.07
#